data_AF-A0AAW0MI63-F1
#
_entry.id   AF-A0AAW0MI63-F1
#
_cell.length_a   1.000
_cell.length_b   1.000
_cell.length_c   1.000
_cell.angle_alpha   90.00
_cell.angle_beta   90.00
_cell.angle_gamma   90.00
#
_symmetry.space_group_name_H-M   'P 1'
#
loop_
_entity.id
_entity.type
_entity.pdbx_description
1 polymer ?
#
loop_
_entity_poly.entity_id
_entity_poly.type
_entity_poly.pdbx_seq_one_letter_code
_entity_poly.pdbx_strand_id
1 'polypeptide(L)'
;MILLPTAVNAVSSPSRKTSRSRIEQLPDDVLLEIFYRLPCRSAVGCNSVSKRWCSLISHPNFIPHYINHRHQYQYIEPFTLVIQNDDDLVVLPSDNSSSESFEDFGRSGGYGRLVDFLNFLPYRQPYNDLRIEASFNDLLLVSSEVSTNCDYFICNPLTEQWLKLPRLPPTMSIWPVGFICEPFTYSCKVVRIHCPTREANNITLLRVETFSSETGEWSNSFVLSPQGLNPFSLVSKLHRVIACNGMLHWVKVHSEDGTMEGFLVFDPHGGHLRYIRLPVSPQGYVISFGVFQGRLRLFQRSLNLRIPDRELGYRYFSCCASDACNFSVWELEDYADAGTWSLKHKVYFKDMFSECSTVVKMVVRREPVEFIAFHQNDGDIVFLNFGNDILSCNLRTRPVCTLVGSILSSRHKSSAFVLGQPSWPTPVHPLPLKFETPPPPPDC
;
A
#
# COMPACT_ATOMS: atom_id res chain seq x y z
N MET A 1 -53.48 64.21 16.37
CA MET A 1 -54.61 63.44 16.91
C MET A 1 -54.85 62.28 15.96
N ILE A 2 -54.42 61.08 16.40
CA ILE A 2 -54.85 59.71 16.05
C ILE A 2 -55.54 59.52 14.68
N LEU A 3 -54.93 58.72 13.79
CA LEU A 3 -55.64 57.68 13.02
C LEU A 3 -54.69 56.50 12.75
N LEU A 4 -55.15 55.30 13.13
CA LEU A 4 -54.48 54.00 13.15
C LEU A 4 -54.21 53.41 11.75
N PRO A 5 -53.22 52.50 11.60
CA PRO A 5 -53.28 51.44 10.61
C PRO A 5 -53.83 50.14 11.22
N THR A 6 -54.95 49.73 10.61
CA THR A 6 -55.52 48.39 10.45
C THR A 6 -54.69 47.18 10.89
N ALA A 7 -55.32 46.35 11.72
CA ALA A 7 -54.92 44.97 12.01
C ALA A 7 -54.89 44.13 10.72
N VAL A 8 -53.73 43.53 10.43
CA VAL A 8 -53.61 42.42 9.48
C VAL A 8 -53.34 41.17 10.29
N ASN A 9 -54.30 40.24 10.26
CA ASN A 9 -54.18 38.92 10.86
C ASN A 9 -52.96 38.20 10.30
N ALA A 10 -51.96 37.96 11.14
CA ALA A 10 -50.90 37.00 10.84
C ALA A 10 -51.50 35.59 10.92
N VAL A 11 -51.82 35.03 9.75
CA VAL A 11 -52.14 33.62 9.61
C VAL A 11 -50.91 32.83 10.04
N SER A 12 -51.00 32.15 11.19
CA SER A 12 -50.01 31.18 11.62
C SER A 12 -49.94 30.07 10.56
N SER A 13 -48.82 30.00 9.84
CA SER A 13 -48.53 28.87 8.97
C SER A 13 -48.42 27.60 9.84
N PRO A 14 -49.08 26.49 9.47
CA PRO A 14 -48.95 25.26 10.22
C PRO A 14 -47.51 24.78 10.09
N SER A 15 -46.83 24.63 11.23
CA SER A 15 -45.52 23.99 11.31
C SER A 15 -45.59 22.65 10.57
N ARG A 16 -44.82 22.53 9.49
CA ARG A 16 -44.71 21.32 8.69
C ARG A 16 -44.01 20.29 9.55
N LYS A 17 -44.77 19.46 10.27
CA LYS A 17 -44.23 18.28 10.98
C LYS A 17 -43.56 17.39 9.94
N THR A 18 -42.24 17.47 9.84
CA THR A 18 -41.44 16.52 9.08
C THR A 18 -41.71 15.16 9.69
N SER A 19 -42.37 14.28 8.93
CA SER A 19 -42.53 12.89 9.34
C SER A 19 -41.14 12.31 9.51
N ARG A 20 -40.70 12.04 10.75
CA ARG A 20 -39.46 11.31 10.98
C ARG A 20 -39.54 10.01 10.18
N SER A 21 -38.51 9.74 9.38
CA SER A 21 -38.40 8.49 8.64
C SER A 21 -38.55 7.31 9.60
N ARG A 22 -39.12 6.19 9.14
CA ARG A 22 -39.36 5.01 10.00
C ARG A 22 -38.08 4.51 10.68
N ILE A 23 -36.93 4.70 10.05
CA ILE A 23 -35.63 4.31 10.60
C ILE A 23 -35.21 5.18 11.81
N GLU A 24 -35.60 6.45 11.84
CA GLU A 24 -35.35 7.36 12.98
C GLU A 24 -36.23 7.04 14.21
N GLN A 25 -37.15 6.08 14.09
CA GLN A 25 -37.98 5.58 15.18
C GLN A 25 -37.42 4.29 15.80
N LEU A 26 -36.41 3.67 15.19
CA LEU A 26 -35.78 2.47 15.74
C LEU A 26 -35.05 2.81 17.05
N PRO A 27 -35.01 1.90 18.03
CA PRO A 27 -34.13 1.98 19.20
C PRO A 27 -32.64 2.03 18.83
N ASP A 28 -31.80 2.57 19.71
CA ASP A 28 -30.35 2.74 19.47
C ASP A 28 -29.62 1.39 19.31
N ASP A 29 -30.00 0.37 20.08
CA ASP A 29 -29.45 -0.99 20.01
C ASP A 29 -29.71 -1.64 18.64
N VAL A 30 -30.90 -1.44 18.08
CA VAL A 30 -31.23 -1.93 16.73
C VAL A 30 -30.43 -1.17 15.66
N LEU A 31 -30.26 0.13 15.81
CA LEU A 31 -29.43 0.93 14.89
C LEU A 31 -27.97 0.49 14.93
N LEU A 32 -27.41 0.25 16.11
CA LEU A 32 -26.05 -0.26 16.27
C LEU A 32 -25.86 -1.62 15.59
N GLU A 33 -26.79 -2.56 15.77
CA GLU A 33 -26.74 -3.86 15.10
C GLU A 33 -26.83 -3.76 13.57
N ILE A 34 -27.61 -2.79 13.05
CA ILE A 34 -27.61 -2.48 11.62
C ILE A 34 -26.23 -1.97 11.20
N PHE A 35 -25.68 -0.98 11.91
CA PHE A 35 -24.38 -0.39 11.57
C PHE A 35 -23.24 -1.42 11.60
N TYR A 36 -23.23 -2.36 12.56
CA TYR A 36 -22.22 -3.42 12.65
C TYR A 36 -22.23 -4.36 11.45
N ARG A 37 -23.39 -4.55 10.80
CA ARG A 37 -23.55 -5.40 9.61
C ARG A 37 -23.16 -4.69 8.32
N LEU A 38 -23.15 -3.35 8.29
CA LEU A 38 -22.79 -2.60 7.10
C LEU A 38 -21.30 -2.75 6.76
N PRO A 39 -20.92 -2.72 5.46
CA PRO A 39 -19.53 -2.52 5.06
C PRO A 39 -18.96 -1.26 5.72
N CYS A 40 -17.66 -1.31 6.04
CA CYS A 40 -16.94 -0.25 6.75
C CYS A 40 -17.20 1.16 6.17
N ARG A 41 -17.08 1.34 4.84
CA ARG A 41 -17.35 2.62 4.16
C ARG A 41 -18.78 3.13 4.39
N SER A 42 -19.78 2.25 4.29
CA SER A 42 -21.18 2.60 4.52
C SER A 42 -21.43 2.98 5.97
N ALA A 43 -20.83 2.25 6.92
CA ALA A 43 -20.92 2.57 8.33
C ALA A 43 -20.27 3.93 8.66
N VAL A 44 -19.10 4.24 8.09
CA VAL A 44 -18.47 5.57 8.24
C VAL A 44 -19.35 6.67 7.65
N GLY A 45 -19.94 6.44 6.48
CA GLY A 45 -20.85 7.39 5.82
C GLY A 45 -22.14 7.67 6.61
N CYS A 46 -22.57 6.74 7.48
CA CYS A 46 -23.73 6.94 8.34
C CYS A 46 -23.57 8.11 9.33
N ASN A 47 -22.32 8.54 9.62
CA ASN A 47 -22.06 9.73 10.43
C ASN A 47 -22.65 11.01 9.83
N SER A 48 -22.81 11.08 8.51
CA SER A 48 -23.29 12.27 7.80
C SER A 48 -24.81 12.30 7.64
N VAL A 49 -25.53 11.24 8.04
CA VAL A 49 -26.97 11.11 7.80
C VAL A 49 -27.79 11.90 8.81
N SER A 50 -27.50 11.76 10.11
CA SER A 50 -28.18 12.51 11.17
C SER A 50 -27.31 12.67 12.41
N LYS A 51 -27.61 13.68 13.24
CA LYS A 51 -26.88 13.93 14.51
C LYS A 51 -26.94 12.73 15.45
N ARG A 52 -28.05 11.99 15.44
CA ARG A 52 -28.23 10.79 16.26
C ARG A 52 -27.27 9.69 15.82
N TRP A 53 -27.18 9.43 14.52
CA TRP A 53 -26.31 8.39 13.97
C TRP A 53 -24.84 8.74 14.20
N CYS A 54 -24.47 10.00 13.93
CA CYS A 54 -23.16 10.56 14.25
C CYS A 54 -22.79 10.32 15.72
N SER A 55 -23.72 10.59 16.66
CA SER A 55 -23.49 10.38 18.09
C SER A 55 -23.29 8.90 18.46
N LEU A 56 -24.00 7.97 17.81
CA LEU A 56 -23.88 6.54 18.07
C LEU A 56 -22.55 5.98 17.55
N ILE A 57 -22.16 6.37 16.33
CA ILE A 57 -20.95 5.87 15.67
C ILE A 57 -19.69 6.52 16.25
N SER A 58 -19.78 7.77 16.70
CA SER A 58 -18.66 8.46 17.39
C SER A 58 -18.48 8.01 18.83
N HIS A 59 -19.34 7.13 19.35
CA HIS A 59 -19.22 6.62 20.71
C HIS A 59 -17.94 5.77 20.85
N PRO A 60 -17.13 5.93 21.92
CA PRO A 60 -15.84 5.23 22.06
C PRO A 60 -15.91 3.70 21.93
N ASN A 61 -17.02 3.11 22.38
CA ASN A 61 -17.23 1.66 22.30
C ASN A 61 -17.72 1.18 20.93
N PHE A 62 -18.10 2.07 20.02
CA PHE A 62 -18.65 1.67 18.72
C PHE A 62 -17.63 0.85 17.92
N ILE A 63 -16.39 1.35 17.78
CA ILE A 63 -15.34 0.71 16.99
C ILE A 63 -14.99 -0.69 17.55
N PRO A 64 -14.69 -0.86 18.86
CA PRO A 64 -14.46 -2.19 19.43
C PRO A 64 -15.62 -3.16 19.20
N HIS A 65 -16.87 -2.71 19.36
CA HIS A 65 -18.04 -3.57 19.14
C HIS A 65 -18.23 -3.92 17.66
N TYR A 66 -18.03 -2.96 16.75
CA TYR A 66 -18.07 -3.17 15.31
C TYR A 66 -17.05 -4.24 14.90
N ILE A 67 -15.80 -4.10 15.34
CA ILE A 67 -14.71 -5.05 15.05
C ILE A 67 -15.04 -6.44 15.61
N ASN A 68 -15.45 -6.53 16.87
CA ASN A 68 -15.81 -7.80 17.51
C ASN A 68 -16.98 -8.50 16.80
N HIS A 69 -18.01 -7.74 16.41
CA HIS A 69 -19.12 -8.27 15.62
C HIS A 69 -18.62 -8.85 14.31
N ARG A 70 -17.77 -8.14 13.57
CA ARG A 70 -17.25 -8.66 12.29
C ARG A 70 -16.41 -9.93 12.46
N HIS A 71 -15.57 -9.99 13.48
CA HIS A 71 -14.78 -11.19 13.78
C HIS A 71 -15.67 -12.39 14.15
N GLN A 72 -16.73 -12.17 14.92
CA GLN A 72 -17.67 -13.23 15.31
C GLN A 72 -18.33 -13.89 14.08
N TYR A 73 -18.61 -13.11 13.04
CA TYR A 73 -19.21 -13.60 11.79
C TYR A 73 -18.19 -13.93 10.70
N GLN A 74 -16.89 -13.94 11.02
CA GLN A 74 -15.79 -14.33 10.12
C GLN A 74 -15.84 -13.61 8.76
N TYR A 75 -16.17 -12.31 8.77
CA TYR A 75 -16.11 -11.54 7.54
C TYR A 75 -14.67 -11.49 7.04
N ILE A 76 -14.47 -11.86 5.78
CA ILE A 76 -13.18 -11.71 5.09
C ILE A 76 -12.94 -10.21 4.92
N GLU A 77 -11.76 -9.74 5.35
CA GLU A 77 -11.38 -8.35 5.19
C GLU A 77 -11.11 -8.07 3.70
N PRO A 78 -11.87 -7.15 3.07
CA PRO A 78 -11.61 -6.79 1.69
C PRO A 78 -10.26 -6.09 1.55
N PHE A 79 -9.78 -5.97 0.32
CA PHE A 79 -8.63 -5.15 0.01
C PHE A 79 -8.84 -4.44 -1.32
N THR A 80 -7.98 -3.46 -1.58
CA THR A 80 -7.92 -2.77 -2.86
C THR A 80 -6.51 -2.88 -3.40
N LEU A 81 -6.38 -3.41 -4.62
CA LEU A 81 -5.12 -3.44 -5.33
C LEU A 81 -4.96 -2.14 -6.11
N VAL A 82 -3.96 -1.35 -5.74
CA VAL A 82 -3.62 -0.08 -6.39
C VAL A 82 -2.33 -0.26 -7.17
N ILE A 83 -2.38 -0.04 -8.47
CA ILE A 83 -1.23 -0.18 -9.37
C ILE A 83 -0.91 1.20 -9.94
N GLN A 84 0.26 1.71 -9.58
CA GLN A 84 0.80 2.97 -10.06
C GLN A 84 1.81 2.73 -11.19
N ASN A 85 1.58 3.41 -12.31
CA ASN A 85 2.55 3.71 -13.35
C ASN A 85 2.89 5.21 -13.31
N ASP A 86 3.88 5.63 -14.10
CA ASP A 86 4.44 7.00 -14.07
C ASP A 86 3.35 8.08 -13.88
N ASP A 87 2.30 8.07 -14.73
CA ASP A 87 1.18 9.02 -14.63
C ASP A 87 -0.20 8.35 -14.39
N ASP A 88 -0.28 7.03 -14.51
CA ASP A 88 -1.55 6.27 -14.49
C ASP A 88 -1.73 5.48 -13.20
N LEU A 89 -2.96 5.44 -12.70
CA LEU A 89 -3.35 4.64 -11.55
C LEU A 89 -4.48 3.68 -11.94
N VAL A 90 -4.31 2.40 -11.63
CA VAL A 90 -5.38 1.40 -11.74
C VAL A 90 -5.75 0.95 -10.34
N VAL A 91 -7.05 1.01 -10.01
CA VAL A 91 -7.59 0.63 -8.70
C VAL A 91 -8.55 -0.53 -8.91
N LEU A 92 -8.20 -1.70 -8.38
CA LEU A 92 -8.98 -2.92 -8.48
C LEU A 92 -9.52 -3.30 -7.09
N PRO A 93 -10.83 -3.25 -6.84
CA PRO A 93 -11.42 -3.74 -5.60
C PRO A 93 -11.33 -5.27 -5.51
N SER A 94 -11.23 -5.81 -4.30
CA SER A 94 -11.31 -7.25 -4.07
C SER A 94 -12.71 -7.79 -4.40
N ASP A 95 -12.76 -8.95 -5.06
CA ASP A 95 -13.96 -9.68 -5.46
C ASP A 95 -14.84 -9.98 -4.23
N ASN A 96 -15.81 -9.10 -3.93
CA ASN A 96 -17.02 -9.27 -3.09
C ASN A 96 -17.55 -7.95 -2.51
N SER A 97 -16.91 -6.79 -2.72
CA SER A 97 -17.64 -5.53 -2.53
C SER A 97 -18.66 -5.41 -3.65
N SER A 98 -19.95 -5.52 -3.33
CA SER A 98 -21.06 -5.22 -4.23
C SER A 98 -20.68 -4.12 -5.23
N SER A 99 -20.81 -4.46 -6.51
CA SER A 99 -20.51 -3.66 -7.69
C SER A 99 -21.08 -2.24 -7.66
N GLU A 100 -21.97 -1.91 -6.74
CA GLU A 100 -22.56 -0.59 -6.54
C GLU A 100 -21.63 0.44 -5.85
N SER A 101 -20.59 0.01 -5.14
CA SER A 101 -19.88 0.88 -4.17
C SER A 101 -18.73 1.73 -4.72
N PHE A 102 -18.33 1.52 -5.98
CA PHE A 102 -17.30 2.31 -6.68
C PHE A 102 -17.77 2.88 -8.02
N GLU A 103 -19.06 2.78 -8.35
CA GLU A 103 -19.62 3.33 -9.60
C GLU A 103 -19.46 4.86 -9.73
N ASP A 104 -19.14 5.58 -8.64
CA ASP A 104 -18.86 7.02 -8.69
C ASP A 104 -17.50 7.35 -9.36
N PHE A 105 -16.53 6.42 -9.33
CA PHE A 105 -15.33 6.49 -10.18
C PHE A 105 -15.56 5.79 -11.54
N GLY A 106 -16.65 5.04 -11.68
CA GLY A 106 -16.91 4.09 -12.77
C GLY A 106 -17.57 4.66 -14.02
N ARG A 107 -17.80 5.98 -14.14
CA ARG A 107 -18.43 6.56 -15.34
C ARG A 107 -17.53 6.58 -16.59
N SER A 108 -16.26 6.22 -16.47
CA SER A 108 -15.37 5.94 -17.59
C SER A 108 -14.50 4.76 -17.18
N GLY A 109 -14.68 3.59 -17.80
CA GLY A 109 -14.19 2.31 -17.26
C GLY A 109 -12.77 2.35 -16.71
N GLY A 110 -12.57 1.93 -15.46
CA GLY A 110 -11.29 1.50 -14.86
C GLY A 110 -10.10 2.46 -14.82
N TYR A 111 -10.16 3.64 -15.44
CA TYR A 111 -9.01 4.52 -15.62
C TYR A 111 -9.21 5.83 -14.83
N GLY A 112 -8.35 6.07 -13.84
CA GLY A 112 -8.25 7.35 -13.15
C GLY A 112 -6.80 7.85 -13.16
N ARG A 113 -6.57 9.15 -13.27
CA ARG A 113 -5.23 9.69 -13.01
C ARG A 113 -4.95 9.59 -11.51
N LEU A 114 -3.69 9.43 -11.11
CA LEU A 114 -3.29 9.46 -9.70
C LEU A 114 -3.82 10.71 -8.98
N VAL A 115 -3.90 11.83 -9.71
CA VAL A 115 -4.46 13.11 -9.26
C VAL A 115 -5.94 13.02 -8.86
N ASP A 116 -6.73 12.14 -9.49
CA ASP A 116 -8.15 11.96 -9.17
C ASP A 116 -8.34 11.16 -7.88
N PHE A 117 -7.51 10.13 -7.66
CA PHE A 117 -7.53 9.29 -6.46
C PHE A 117 -7.00 10.00 -5.21
N LEU A 118 -6.05 10.93 -5.37
CA LEU A 118 -5.42 11.69 -4.29
C LEU A 118 -5.82 13.18 -4.30
N ASN A 119 -6.97 13.52 -4.90
CA ASN A 119 -7.41 14.91 -5.09
C ASN A 119 -7.67 15.70 -3.79
N PHE A 120 -7.80 14.98 -2.67
CA PHE A 120 -8.01 15.52 -1.32
C PHE A 120 -6.71 16.01 -0.67
N LEU A 121 -5.55 15.63 -1.22
CA LEU A 121 -4.26 16.18 -0.77
C LEU A 121 -4.16 17.66 -1.17
N PRO A 122 -3.51 18.51 -0.35
CA PRO A 122 -3.49 19.96 -0.52
C PRO A 122 -2.64 20.46 -1.71
N TYR A 123 -2.29 19.58 -2.64
CA TYR A 123 -1.43 19.88 -3.78
C TYR A 123 -2.25 19.88 -5.08
N ARG A 124 -2.52 21.09 -5.58
CA ARG A 124 -3.12 21.33 -6.91
C ARG A 124 -2.21 22.24 -7.71
N GLN A 125 -1.49 21.72 -8.71
CA GLN A 125 -1.01 22.44 -9.90
C GLN A 125 -0.21 21.52 -10.84
N PRO A 126 -0.09 21.85 -12.14
CA PRO A 126 0.08 20.88 -13.23
C PRO A 126 1.50 20.33 -13.45
N TYR A 127 2.42 20.52 -12.50
CA TYR A 127 3.85 20.16 -12.67
C TYR A 127 4.43 19.34 -11.50
N ASN A 128 3.59 18.88 -10.57
CA ASN A 128 4.06 18.12 -9.41
C ASN A 128 3.54 16.69 -9.49
N ASP A 129 4.48 15.75 -9.62
CA ASP A 129 4.17 14.33 -9.64
C ASP A 129 4.00 13.83 -8.20
N LEU A 130 2.79 13.40 -7.88
CA LEU A 130 2.55 12.62 -6.68
C LEU A 130 3.05 11.21 -6.93
N ARG A 131 3.59 10.56 -5.90
CA ARG A 131 4.01 9.17 -5.99
C ARG A 131 3.69 8.44 -4.71
N ILE A 132 3.05 7.27 -4.83
CA ILE A 132 2.88 6.37 -3.70
C ILE A 132 4.24 5.70 -3.47
N GLU A 133 4.75 5.78 -2.24
CA GLU A 133 6.03 5.24 -1.82
C GLU A 133 5.88 3.89 -1.13
N ALA A 134 4.88 3.77 -0.27
CA ALA A 134 4.58 2.56 0.48
C ALA A 134 3.12 2.54 0.92
N SER A 135 2.63 1.37 1.30
CA SER A 135 1.33 1.16 1.92
C SER A 135 1.48 0.35 3.20
N PHE A 136 0.61 0.60 4.17
CA PHE A 136 0.50 -0.21 5.38
C PHE A 136 -0.97 -0.26 5.80
N ASN A 137 -1.58 -1.44 5.81
CA ASN A 137 -3.04 -1.62 5.93
C ASN A 137 -3.79 -0.76 4.89
N ASP A 138 -4.64 0.17 5.35
CA ASP A 138 -5.41 1.13 4.53
C ASP A 138 -4.72 2.49 4.38
N LEU A 139 -3.53 2.67 4.96
CA LEU A 139 -2.77 3.91 4.87
C LEU A 139 -1.77 3.89 3.71
N LEU A 140 -1.58 5.05 3.11
CA LEU A 140 -0.58 5.32 2.08
C LEU A 140 0.46 6.31 2.60
N LEU A 141 1.72 6.04 2.26
CA LEU A 141 2.78 7.04 2.27
C LEU A 141 2.94 7.58 0.84
N VAL A 142 2.67 8.86 0.66
CA VAL A 142 2.75 9.56 -0.61
C VAL A 142 3.87 10.59 -0.55
N SER A 143 4.73 10.61 -1.57
CA SER A 143 5.69 11.68 -1.79
C SER A 143 5.19 12.65 -2.86
N SER A 144 5.60 13.90 -2.75
CA SER A 144 5.52 14.89 -3.81
C SER A 144 6.92 15.37 -4.10
N GLU A 145 7.37 15.20 -5.34
CA GLU A 145 8.67 15.66 -5.78
C GLU A 145 8.56 17.10 -6.30
N VAL A 146 9.26 18.03 -5.63
CA VAL A 146 9.42 19.40 -6.12
C VAL A 146 10.91 19.66 -6.22
N SER A 147 11.42 19.59 -7.46
CA SER A 147 12.76 19.97 -7.95
C SER A 147 13.99 19.30 -7.29
N THR A 148 14.05 19.23 -5.96
CA THR A 148 15.12 18.63 -5.13
C THR A 148 14.66 18.19 -3.73
N ASN A 149 13.41 18.48 -3.34
CA ASN A 149 12.84 18.15 -2.03
C ASN A 149 11.63 17.22 -2.19
N CYS A 150 11.56 16.19 -1.34
CA CYS A 150 10.41 15.31 -1.22
C CYS A 150 9.58 15.72 0.00
N ASP A 151 8.37 16.20 -0.23
CA ASP A 151 7.36 16.33 0.83
C ASP A 151 6.68 14.97 0.99
N TYR A 152 6.56 14.46 2.23
CA TYR A 152 5.85 13.21 2.51
C TYR A 152 4.51 13.48 3.18
N PHE A 153 3.52 12.66 2.81
CA PHE A 153 2.18 12.66 3.36
C PHE A 153 1.81 11.24 3.77
N ILE A 154 1.27 11.08 4.98
CA ILE A 154 0.54 9.88 5.35
C ILE A 154 -0.93 10.17 5.09
N CYS A 155 -1.63 9.33 4.35
CA CYS A 155 -3.06 9.53 4.10
C CYS A 155 -3.86 8.25 4.12
N ASN A 156 -5.15 8.40 4.40
CA ASN A 156 -6.16 7.35 4.27
C ASN A 156 -7.11 7.74 3.12
N PRO A 157 -7.03 7.09 1.95
CA PRO A 157 -7.90 7.40 0.81
C PRO A 157 -9.40 7.16 1.08
N LEU A 158 -9.74 6.30 2.05
CA LEU A 158 -11.12 6.00 2.40
C LEU A 158 -11.77 7.13 3.21
N THR A 159 -11.01 7.74 4.12
CA THR A 159 -11.49 8.83 4.99
C THR A 159 -11.11 10.21 4.49
N GLU A 160 -10.29 10.29 3.42
CA GLU A 160 -9.71 11.52 2.86
C GLU A 160 -8.88 12.33 3.88
N GLN A 161 -8.50 11.70 5.01
CA GLN A 161 -7.65 12.30 6.02
C GLN A 161 -6.18 12.18 5.59
N TRP A 162 -5.40 13.20 5.93
CA TRP A 162 -3.98 13.23 5.60
C TRP A 162 -3.18 14.02 6.63
N LEU A 163 -1.89 13.70 6.70
CA LEU A 163 -0.89 14.30 7.58
C LEU A 163 0.35 14.61 6.76
N LYS A 164 0.72 15.88 6.67
CA LYS A 164 2.00 16.29 6.10
C LYS A 164 3.12 16.08 7.11
N LEU A 165 4.19 15.41 6.71
CA LEU A 165 5.34 15.18 7.57
C LEU A 165 6.25 16.43 7.60
N PRO A 166 6.99 16.65 8.70
CA PRO A 166 8.01 17.70 8.74
C PRO A 166 9.03 17.50 7.63
N ARG A 167 9.51 18.60 7.04
CA ARG A 167 10.50 18.55 5.96
C ARG A 167 11.85 18.10 6.50
N LEU A 168 12.47 17.16 5.79
CA LEU A 168 13.89 16.85 5.95
C LEU A 168 14.73 17.77 5.05
N PRO A 169 16.01 17.98 5.38
CA PRO A 169 16.95 18.66 4.49
C PRO A 169 16.99 17.98 3.11
N PRO A 170 17.22 18.74 2.02
CA PRO A 170 17.40 18.18 0.70
C PRO A 170 18.50 17.11 0.72
N THR A 171 18.19 15.92 0.25
CA THR A 171 19.17 14.85 0.07
C THR A 171 19.42 14.63 -1.41
N MET A 172 20.68 14.52 -1.82
CA MET A 172 21.06 14.40 -3.23
C MET A 172 20.61 13.08 -3.91
N SER A 173 19.99 12.15 -3.19
CA SER A 173 19.46 10.91 -3.77
C SER A 173 18.11 10.55 -3.16
N ILE A 174 17.18 10.15 -4.02
CA ILE A 174 15.95 9.43 -3.67
C ILE A 174 16.36 8.03 -3.19
N TRP A 175 15.89 7.65 -2.01
CA TRP A 175 16.15 6.34 -1.40
C TRP A 175 14.81 5.66 -1.10
N PRO A 176 14.73 4.32 -1.22
CA PRO A 176 13.53 3.59 -0.83
C PRO A 176 13.15 3.91 0.61
N VAL A 177 11.90 4.30 0.81
CA VAL A 177 11.37 4.70 2.11
C VAL A 177 10.54 3.56 2.68
N GLY A 178 10.80 3.23 3.95
CA GLY A 178 9.99 2.30 4.73
C GLY A 178 8.84 3.02 5.42
N PHE A 179 7.69 2.38 5.46
CA PHE A 179 6.50 2.86 6.15
C PHE A 179 5.88 1.72 6.95
N ILE A 180 5.61 1.97 8.22
CA ILE A 180 5.01 0.98 9.13
C ILE A 180 4.20 1.68 10.20
N CYS A 181 3.10 1.08 10.64
CA CYS A 181 2.31 1.60 11.75
C CYS A 181 2.03 0.50 12.78
N GLU A 182 1.89 0.92 14.03
CA GLU A 182 1.45 0.05 15.12
C GLU A 182 -0.08 -0.14 15.06
N PRO A 183 -0.59 -1.39 15.05
CA PRO A 183 -2.02 -1.65 14.89
C PRO A 183 -2.92 -1.07 15.99
N PHE A 184 -2.40 -0.87 17.21
CA PHE A 184 -3.21 -0.50 18.37
C PHE A 184 -3.11 0.98 18.74
N THR A 185 -1.91 1.55 18.67
CA THR A 185 -1.67 2.96 18.96
C THR A 185 -1.87 3.84 17.73
N TYR A 186 -1.95 3.23 16.53
CA TYR A 186 -1.93 3.90 15.24
C TYR A 186 -0.70 4.80 15.06
N SER A 187 0.36 4.54 15.84
CA SER A 187 1.63 5.25 15.72
C SER A 187 2.35 4.77 14.47
N CYS A 188 2.45 5.64 13.49
CA CYS A 188 3.20 5.41 12.27
C CYS A 188 4.65 5.88 12.40
N LYS A 189 5.55 5.14 11.74
CA LYS A 189 6.95 5.46 11.55
C LYS A 189 7.29 5.45 10.06
N VAL A 190 8.10 6.43 9.65
CA VAL A 190 8.66 6.50 8.29
C VAL A 190 10.18 6.46 8.40
N VAL A 191 10.80 5.50 7.70
CA VAL A 191 12.22 5.20 7.87
C VAL A 191 12.96 5.36 6.55
N ARG A 192 14.07 6.09 6.58
CA ARG A 192 15.01 6.23 5.47
C ARG A 192 16.36 5.69 5.91
N ILE A 193 16.93 4.77 5.13
CA ILE A 193 18.28 4.27 5.37
C ILE A 193 19.20 4.87 4.30
N HIS A 194 20.17 5.66 4.76
CA HIS A 194 21.26 6.17 3.96
C HIS A 194 22.49 5.29 4.15
N CYS A 195 23.27 5.16 3.08
CA CYS A 195 24.54 4.45 3.13
C CYS A 195 25.71 5.44 3.15
N PRO A 196 26.37 5.71 4.30
CA PRO A 196 27.65 6.38 4.32
C PRO A 196 28.80 5.42 4.00
N THR A 197 29.73 5.89 3.17
CA THR A 197 30.95 5.23 2.69
C THR A 197 32.05 5.21 3.75
N ARG A 198 31.84 4.51 4.87
CA ARG A 198 32.96 4.12 5.76
C ARG A 198 32.93 2.61 5.98
N GLU A 199 33.66 1.91 5.13
CA GLU A 199 33.99 0.51 5.31
C GLU A 199 35.22 0.43 6.22
N ALA A 200 35.02 -0.01 7.47
CA ALA A 200 36.10 -0.47 8.32
C ALA A 200 35.75 -1.89 8.77
N ASN A 201 36.59 -2.86 8.45
CA ASN A 201 36.50 -4.25 8.92
C ASN A 201 35.17 -4.98 8.57
N ASN A 202 34.68 -4.88 7.32
CA ASN A 202 33.44 -5.51 6.82
C ASN A 202 32.13 -5.12 7.54
N ILE A 203 32.15 -4.12 8.43
CA ILE A 203 30.97 -3.58 9.08
C ILE A 203 30.68 -2.22 8.48
N THR A 204 29.46 -2.03 7.99
CA THR A 204 29.02 -0.75 7.43
C THR A 204 28.16 -0.04 8.46
N LEU A 205 28.54 1.19 8.81
CA LEU A 205 27.68 2.05 9.62
C LEU A 205 26.62 2.68 8.71
N LEU A 206 25.35 2.38 8.94
CA LEU A 206 24.24 2.95 8.19
C LEU A 206 23.62 4.11 8.96
N ARG A 207 23.33 5.21 8.27
CA ARG A 207 22.60 6.33 8.87
C ARG A 207 21.12 6.11 8.63
N VAL A 208 20.33 6.07 9.69
CA VAL A 208 18.90 5.83 9.63
C VAL A 208 18.17 7.07 10.13
N GLU A 209 17.29 7.62 9.30
CA GLU A 209 16.41 8.74 9.65
C GLU A 209 15.01 8.16 9.87
N THR A 210 14.46 8.36 11.07
CA THR A 210 13.14 7.83 11.44
C THR A 210 12.23 8.94 11.91
N PHE A 211 11.13 9.15 11.18
CA PHE A 211 10.00 9.93 11.66
C PHE A 211 9.15 9.09 12.59
N SER A 212 8.71 9.66 13.70
CA SER A 212 7.67 9.09 14.55
C SER A 212 6.47 10.03 14.61
N SER A 213 5.28 9.51 14.33
CA SER A 213 4.02 10.25 14.53
C SER A 213 3.75 10.60 15.99
N GLU A 214 4.27 9.82 16.94
CA GLU A 214 4.09 10.06 18.38
C GLU A 214 4.84 11.31 18.86
N THR A 215 6.01 11.58 18.29
CA THR A 215 6.81 12.76 18.60
C THR A 215 6.57 13.89 17.61
N GLY A 216 6.10 13.56 16.41
CA GLY A 216 6.00 14.47 15.28
C GLY A 216 7.36 14.96 14.77
N GLU A 217 8.43 14.20 15.03
CA GLU A 217 9.80 14.59 14.72
C GLU A 217 10.57 13.50 13.98
N TRP A 218 11.57 13.95 13.21
CA TRP A 218 12.59 13.10 12.64
C TRP A 218 13.75 12.94 13.63
N SER A 219 14.17 11.70 13.81
CA SER A 219 15.35 11.33 14.59
C SER A 219 16.41 10.72 13.69
N ASN A 220 17.67 10.99 13.99
CA ASN A 220 18.82 10.40 13.30
C ASN A 220 19.46 9.37 14.22
N SER A 221 19.69 8.18 13.69
CA SER A 221 20.45 7.12 14.36
C SER A 221 21.49 6.53 13.42
N PHE A 222 22.47 5.85 14.01
CA PHE A 222 23.48 5.12 13.26
C PHE A 222 23.45 3.67 13.71
N VAL A 223 23.31 2.76 12.75
CA VAL A 223 23.16 1.34 13.05
C VAL A 223 24.27 0.58 12.35
N LEU A 224 24.92 -0.30 13.11
CA LEU A 224 25.91 -1.22 12.54
C LEU A 224 25.19 -2.27 11.73
N SER A 225 25.59 -2.40 10.48
CA SER A 225 25.09 -3.44 9.59
C SER A 225 26.20 -4.46 9.31
N PRO A 226 25.91 -5.77 9.38
CA PRO A 226 26.83 -6.80 8.92
C PRO A 226 27.06 -6.74 7.40
N GLN A 227 26.23 -5.99 6.67
CA GLN A 227 26.27 -5.84 5.21
C GLN A 227 25.92 -4.39 4.81
N GLY A 228 26.74 -3.75 4.00
CA GLY A 228 26.42 -2.42 3.47
C GLY A 228 25.32 -2.46 2.40
N LEU A 229 24.48 -1.42 2.29
CA LEU A 229 23.65 -1.23 1.11
C LEU A 229 24.50 -0.63 -0.02
N ASN A 230 24.26 -0.99 -1.27
CA ASN A 230 24.98 -0.36 -2.38
C ASN A 230 24.26 0.94 -2.81
N PRO A 231 24.81 2.14 -2.54
CA PRO A 231 24.18 3.41 -2.92
C PRO A 231 24.08 3.65 -4.43
N PHE A 232 24.88 2.95 -5.22
CA PHE A 232 25.02 3.18 -6.66
C PHE A 232 24.21 2.21 -7.52
N SER A 233 23.60 1.17 -6.93
CA SER A 233 22.78 0.25 -7.71
C SER A 233 21.41 0.84 -8.02
N LEU A 234 21.16 1.13 -9.30
CA LEU A 234 19.84 1.49 -9.81
C LEU A 234 18.79 0.43 -9.43
N VAL A 235 19.18 -0.85 -9.42
CA VAL A 235 18.29 -1.98 -9.08
C VAL A 235 17.77 -1.83 -7.65
N SER A 236 18.63 -1.53 -6.67
CA SER A 236 18.21 -1.30 -5.29
C SER A 236 17.22 -0.13 -5.15
N LYS A 237 17.36 0.93 -5.95
CA LYS A 237 16.44 2.07 -5.92
C LYS A 237 15.06 1.76 -6.52
N LEU A 238 14.99 0.76 -7.40
CA LEU A 238 13.74 0.33 -8.05
C LEU A 238 12.93 -0.68 -7.23
N HIS A 239 13.47 -1.16 -6.11
CA HIS A 239 12.76 -2.05 -5.20
C HIS A 239 12.27 -1.26 -3.98
N ARG A 240 10.99 -1.43 -3.68
CA ARG A 240 10.33 -0.80 -2.54
C ARG A 240 10.70 -1.52 -1.24
N VAL A 241 10.52 -0.81 -0.13
CA VAL A 241 10.68 -1.36 1.21
C VAL A 241 9.39 -2.05 1.62
N ILE A 242 9.49 -3.25 2.18
CA ILE A 242 8.32 -3.99 2.66
C ILE A 242 8.26 -3.99 4.19
N ALA A 243 7.09 -3.65 4.72
CA ALA A 243 6.75 -3.89 6.11
C ALA A 243 6.18 -5.30 6.29
N CYS A 244 6.77 -6.08 7.19
CA CYS A 244 6.32 -7.43 7.51
C CYS A 244 6.73 -7.74 8.96
N ASN A 245 5.81 -8.29 9.77
CA ASN A 245 6.05 -8.66 11.17
C ASN A 245 6.68 -7.56 12.04
N GLY A 246 6.22 -6.31 11.91
CA GLY A 246 6.75 -5.19 12.70
C GLY A 246 8.10 -4.65 12.20
N MET A 247 8.65 -5.21 11.11
CA MET A 247 10.00 -4.92 10.62
C MET A 247 9.95 -4.43 9.16
N LEU A 248 10.99 -3.70 8.76
CA LEU A 248 11.12 -3.14 7.41
C LEU A 248 12.24 -3.84 6.63
N HIS A 249 11.98 -4.21 5.37
CA HIS A 249 12.86 -5.06 4.55
C HIS A 249 13.33 -4.30 3.32
N TRP A 250 14.62 -3.99 3.24
CA TRP A 250 15.27 -3.39 2.07
C TRP A 250 15.96 -4.46 1.24
N VAL A 251 15.87 -4.33 -0.08
CA VAL A 251 16.57 -5.24 -1.00
C VAL A 251 18.05 -4.93 -1.02
N LYS A 252 18.84 -5.95 -0.68
CA LYS A 252 20.29 -5.96 -0.88
C LYS A 252 20.60 -6.60 -2.22
N VAL A 253 21.34 -5.87 -3.04
CA VAL A 253 21.86 -6.36 -4.33
C VAL A 253 23.37 -6.41 -4.33
N HIS A 254 23.90 -7.34 -5.11
CA HIS A 254 25.30 -7.49 -5.42
C HIS A 254 25.78 -6.28 -6.23
N SER A 255 27.03 -5.86 -6.00
CA SER A 255 27.54 -4.59 -6.53
C SER A 255 27.88 -4.61 -8.01
N GLU A 256 28.24 -5.77 -8.56
CA GLU A 256 28.77 -5.86 -9.92
C GLU A 256 27.69 -6.12 -10.98
N ASP A 257 26.75 -7.02 -10.68
CA ASP A 257 25.72 -7.48 -11.61
C ASP A 257 24.30 -7.05 -11.21
N GLY A 258 24.14 -6.40 -10.05
CA GLY A 258 22.85 -5.94 -9.54
C GLY A 258 21.90 -7.08 -9.14
N THR A 259 22.41 -8.31 -9.02
CA THR A 259 21.58 -9.45 -8.62
C THR A 259 21.13 -9.32 -7.17
N MET A 260 19.90 -9.75 -6.89
CA MET A 260 19.37 -9.72 -5.53
C MET A 260 20.03 -10.80 -4.67
N GLU A 261 20.58 -10.42 -3.53
CA GLU A 261 21.25 -11.35 -2.60
C GLU A 261 20.36 -11.73 -1.42
N GLY A 262 19.51 -10.79 -0.98
CA GLY A 262 18.79 -10.90 0.27
C GLY A 262 18.05 -9.64 0.68
N PHE A 263 17.64 -9.63 1.94
CA PHE A 263 17.00 -8.49 2.58
C PHE A 263 17.84 -8.01 3.75
N LEU A 264 18.03 -6.70 3.83
CA LEU A 264 18.42 -6.03 5.05
C LEU A 264 17.13 -5.70 5.83
N VAL A 265 17.01 -6.23 7.03
CA VAL A 265 15.81 -6.12 7.86
C VAL A 265 16.10 -5.21 9.04
N PHE A 266 15.34 -4.13 9.16
CA PHE A 266 15.45 -3.13 10.21
C PHE A 266 14.28 -3.21 11.18
N ASP A 267 14.61 -3.19 12.47
CA ASP A 267 13.66 -3.02 13.55
C ASP A 267 13.47 -1.54 13.87
N PRO A 268 12.31 -0.93 13.54
CA PRO A 268 12.03 0.46 13.85
C PRO A 268 11.78 0.72 15.35
N HIS A 269 11.68 -0.31 16.20
CA HIS A 269 11.50 -0.22 17.65
C HIS A 269 12.81 -0.41 18.39
N GLY A 270 13.52 -1.50 18.08
CA GLY A 270 14.80 -1.83 18.71
C GLY A 270 16.01 -1.17 18.05
N GLY A 271 15.90 -0.67 16.82
CA GLY A 271 17.03 -0.07 16.09
C GLY A 271 18.07 -1.10 15.63
N HIS A 272 17.74 -2.38 15.58
CA HIS A 272 18.65 -3.46 15.18
C HIS A 272 18.50 -3.78 13.69
N LEU A 273 19.62 -4.15 13.06
CA LEU A 273 19.67 -4.65 11.70
C LEU A 273 20.05 -6.12 11.68
N ARG A 274 19.39 -6.88 10.82
CA ARG A 274 19.77 -8.26 10.50
C ARG A 274 19.64 -8.51 9.01
N TYR A 275 20.27 -9.58 8.54
CA TYR A 275 20.32 -9.93 7.13
C TYR A 275 19.66 -11.28 6.90
N ILE A 276 18.74 -11.34 5.94
CA ILE A 276 18.06 -12.56 5.50
C ILE A 276 18.56 -12.89 4.10
N ARG A 277 19.15 -14.08 3.93
CA ARG A 277 19.62 -14.56 2.63
C ARG A 277 18.46 -15.12 1.82
N LEU A 278 18.58 -15.02 0.49
CA LEU A 278 17.70 -15.74 -0.42
C LEU A 278 18.02 -17.25 -0.46
N PRO A 279 17.04 -18.11 -0.80
CA PRO A 279 17.21 -19.56 -0.80
C PRO A 279 18.25 -20.10 -1.79
N VAL A 280 18.51 -19.43 -2.93
CA VAL A 280 19.40 -19.94 -4.00
C VAL A 280 20.12 -18.79 -4.72
N SER A 281 21.40 -18.99 -5.06
CA SER A 281 22.24 -18.05 -5.82
C SER A 281 21.66 -17.74 -7.22
N PRO A 282 21.52 -16.46 -7.60
CA PRO A 282 20.73 -16.04 -8.76
C PRO A 282 21.53 -16.07 -10.07
N GLN A 283 21.80 -17.23 -10.66
CA GLN A 283 22.19 -17.26 -12.06
C GLN A 283 20.92 -17.28 -12.93
N GLY A 284 20.53 -16.10 -13.42
CA GLY A 284 19.46 -15.97 -14.43
C GLY A 284 18.03 -16.01 -13.89
N TYR A 285 17.71 -15.27 -12.81
CA TYR A 285 16.34 -15.17 -12.30
C TYR A 285 15.90 -13.72 -12.11
N VAL A 286 14.64 -13.42 -12.43
CA VAL A 286 13.98 -12.17 -11.98
C VAL A 286 13.25 -12.50 -10.69
N ILE A 287 13.54 -11.74 -9.63
CA ILE A 287 12.97 -11.96 -8.29
C ILE A 287 12.10 -10.76 -7.93
N SER A 288 10.83 -11.05 -7.64
CA SER A 288 9.89 -10.12 -7.01
C SER A 288 9.47 -10.68 -5.65
N PHE A 289 8.89 -9.83 -4.80
CA PHE A 289 8.55 -10.22 -3.44
C PHE A 289 7.35 -9.42 -2.93
N GLY A 290 6.70 -9.95 -1.90
CA GLY A 290 5.49 -9.39 -1.33
C GLY A 290 5.14 -10.07 -0.01
N VAL A 291 4.01 -9.69 0.58
CA VAL A 291 3.55 -10.21 1.87
C VAL A 291 2.21 -10.93 1.68
N PHE A 292 2.07 -12.07 2.36
CA PHE A 292 0.83 -12.81 2.49
C PHE A 292 0.60 -13.10 3.98
N GLN A 293 -0.46 -12.53 4.58
CA GLN A 293 -0.81 -12.74 5.99
C GLN A 293 0.38 -12.63 6.96
N GLY A 294 1.19 -11.56 6.83
CA GLY A 294 2.37 -11.36 7.67
C GLY A 294 3.56 -12.27 7.35
N ARG A 295 3.50 -13.05 6.27
CA ARG A 295 4.62 -13.88 5.81
C ARG A 295 5.22 -13.32 4.54
N LEU A 296 6.55 -13.21 4.52
CA LEU A 296 7.28 -12.76 3.36
C LEU A 296 7.31 -13.87 2.30
N ARG A 297 6.97 -13.51 1.06
CA ARG A 297 7.00 -14.42 -0.09
C ARG A 297 7.84 -13.88 -1.23
N LEU A 298 8.46 -14.80 -1.96
CA LEU A 298 9.22 -14.53 -3.17
C LEU A 298 8.50 -15.10 -4.37
N PHE A 299 8.50 -14.35 -5.45
CA PHE A 299 8.16 -14.79 -6.79
C PHE A 299 9.47 -14.85 -7.59
N GLN A 300 9.96 -16.06 -7.83
CA GLN A 300 11.19 -16.31 -8.57
C GLN A 300 10.85 -16.80 -9.98
N ARG A 301 11.15 -15.99 -11.00
CA ARG A 301 10.97 -16.36 -12.41
C ARG A 301 12.25 -16.96 -12.97
N SER A 302 12.18 -18.17 -13.52
CA SER A 302 13.31 -18.82 -14.21
C SER A 302 13.55 -18.23 -15.59
N LEU A 303 14.76 -17.72 -15.86
CA LEU A 303 15.18 -17.37 -17.23
C LEU A 303 15.87 -18.59 -17.87
N ASN A 304 15.33 -19.09 -18.99
CA ASN A 304 16.08 -20.04 -19.82
C ASN A 304 17.00 -19.26 -20.76
N LEU A 305 18.27 -19.12 -20.40
CA LEU A 305 19.32 -18.50 -21.22
C LEU A 305 19.79 -19.39 -22.40
N ARG A 306 18.86 -20.01 -23.14
CA ARG A 306 19.22 -20.80 -24.34
C ARG A 306 19.23 -19.98 -25.64
N ILE A 307 19.01 -18.67 -25.59
CA ILE A 307 19.17 -17.78 -26.75
C ILE A 307 20.32 -16.81 -26.46
N PRO A 308 21.52 -17.04 -27.00
CA PRO A 308 22.61 -16.09 -26.92
C PRO A 308 22.35 -14.98 -27.95
N ASP A 309 21.48 -14.02 -27.64
CA ASP A 309 21.27 -12.90 -28.55
C ASP A 309 22.28 -11.79 -28.22
N ARG A 310 23.31 -11.67 -29.08
CA ARG A 310 24.41 -10.71 -28.92
C ARG A 310 24.00 -9.25 -29.23
N GLU A 311 22.74 -8.99 -29.60
CA GLU A 311 22.31 -7.67 -30.09
C GLU A 311 21.43 -6.85 -29.14
N LEU A 312 20.95 -7.38 -28.01
CA LEU A 312 20.24 -6.58 -27.01
C LEU A 312 21.17 -6.16 -25.86
N GLY A 313 21.86 -5.03 -26.05
CA GLY A 313 22.66 -4.41 -24.99
C GLY A 313 21.82 -4.08 -23.76
N TYR A 314 22.19 -4.62 -22.59
CA TYR A 314 21.88 -4.22 -21.20
C TYR A 314 20.49 -3.66 -20.83
N ARG A 315 19.46 -3.79 -21.68
CA ARG A 315 18.11 -3.25 -21.43
C ARG A 315 17.07 -4.32 -21.72
N TYR A 316 16.34 -4.67 -20.66
CA TYR A 316 15.14 -5.52 -20.61
C TYR A 316 15.36 -7.03 -20.80
N PHE A 317 15.48 -7.74 -19.67
CA PHE A 317 15.26 -9.19 -19.57
C PHE A 317 13.75 -9.51 -19.62
N SER A 318 13.09 -9.18 -20.73
CA SER A 318 11.76 -9.70 -21.06
C SER A 318 11.93 -11.04 -21.78
N CYS A 319 11.93 -12.13 -21.03
CA CYS A 319 11.82 -13.45 -21.63
C CYS A 319 10.34 -13.80 -21.75
N CYS A 320 9.87 -13.83 -23.00
CA CYS A 320 8.55 -14.28 -23.44
C CYS A 320 8.11 -15.56 -22.70
N ALA A 321 6.82 -15.70 -22.42
CA ALA A 321 6.24 -16.96 -21.95
C ALA A 321 6.48 -18.09 -22.98
N SER A 322 7.59 -18.82 -22.86
CA SER A 322 7.85 -20.05 -23.61
C SER A 322 7.40 -21.26 -22.80
N ASP A 323 7.15 -22.38 -23.48
CA ASP A 323 6.69 -23.64 -22.84
C ASP A 323 7.63 -24.17 -21.74
N ALA A 324 8.90 -23.73 -21.76
CA ALA A 324 9.90 -24.13 -20.79
C ALA A 324 10.05 -23.14 -19.61
N CYS A 325 9.40 -21.98 -19.67
CA CYS A 325 9.47 -20.96 -18.61
C CYS A 325 8.55 -21.35 -17.43
N ASN A 326 9.03 -21.13 -16.22
CA ASN A 326 8.28 -21.34 -14.99
C ASN A 326 8.60 -20.23 -13.98
N PHE A 327 7.77 -20.14 -12.95
CA PHE A 327 8.11 -19.44 -11.74
C PHE A 327 7.89 -20.33 -10.52
N SER A 328 8.57 -19.97 -9.45
CA SER A 328 8.47 -20.60 -8.14
C SER A 328 8.04 -19.56 -7.11
N VAL A 329 7.12 -19.93 -6.23
CA VAL A 329 6.70 -19.12 -5.08
C VAL A 329 7.31 -19.72 -3.83
N TRP A 330 8.13 -18.93 -3.12
CA TRP A 330 8.76 -19.32 -1.87
C TRP A 330 8.17 -18.52 -0.72
N GLU A 331 8.09 -19.13 0.47
CA GLU A 331 7.63 -18.47 1.69
C GLU A 331 8.69 -18.61 2.78
N LEU A 332 8.94 -17.51 3.49
CA LEU A 332 9.85 -17.47 4.63
C LEU A 332 9.13 -18.06 5.86
N GLU A 333 9.58 -19.22 6.34
CA GLU A 333 8.96 -19.92 7.48
C GLU A 333 9.61 -19.54 8.79
N ASP A 334 10.93 -19.69 8.90
CA ASP A 334 11.66 -19.32 10.10
C ASP A 334 12.04 -17.85 10.07
N TYR A 335 11.10 -16.99 10.45
CA TYR A 335 11.35 -15.56 10.49
C TYR A 335 12.39 -15.17 11.55
N ALA A 336 12.62 -15.97 12.60
CA ALA A 336 13.48 -15.61 13.72
C ALA A 336 14.96 -15.94 13.45
N ASP A 337 15.27 -17.15 12.98
CA ASP A 337 16.63 -17.69 12.88
C ASP A 337 17.19 -17.64 11.46
N ALA A 338 17.64 -16.45 11.04
CA ALA A 338 18.30 -16.17 9.74
C ALA A 338 17.51 -16.46 8.45
N GLY A 339 16.31 -17.05 8.55
CA GLY A 339 15.39 -17.23 7.43
C GLY A 339 15.52 -18.57 6.72
N THR A 340 14.62 -19.51 7.01
CA THR A 340 14.43 -20.70 6.15
C THR A 340 13.29 -20.47 5.16
N TRP A 341 13.54 -20.82 3.91
CA TRP A 341 12.58 -20.64 2.82
C TRP A 341 12.03 -22.00 2.40
N SER A 342 10.71 -22.07 2.24
CA SER A 342 10.01 -23.25 1.72
C SER A 342 9.41 -22.96 0.35
N LEU A 343 9.54 -23.92 -0.57
CA LEU A 343 8.87 -23.84 -1.87
C LEU A 343 7.39 -24.18 -1.68
N LYS A 344 6.49 -23.24 -2.03
CA LYS A 344 5.04 -23.44 -1.96
C LYS A 344 4.44 -23.84 -3.30
N HIS A 345 4.83 -23.15 -4.37
CA HIS A 345 4.35 -23.44 -5.73
C HIS A 345 5.49 -23.45 -6.73
N LYS A 346 5.38 -24.31 -7.73
CA LYS A 346 6.19 -24.27 -8.94
C LYS A 346 5.26 -24.43 -10.13
N VAL A 347 5.14 -23.38 -10.92
CA VAL A 347 4.13 -23.29 -11.98
C VAL A 347 4.81 -23.02 -13.31
N TYR A 348 4.53 -23.87 -14.29
CA TYR A 348 4.96 -23.64 -15.67
C TYR A 348 3.93 -22.80 -16.39
N PHE A 349 4.39 -21.82 -17.16
CA PHE A 349 3.49 -20.91 -17.87
C PHE A 349 2.52 -21.65 -18.81
N LYS A 350 2.99 -22.71 -19.49
CA LYS A 350 2.13 -23.57 -20.33
C LYS A 350 0.90 -24.14 -19.59
N ASP A 351 1.01 -24.42 -18.29
CA ASP A 351 -0.04 -25.05 -17.49
C ASP A 351 -1.10 -24.02 -17.04
N MET A 352 -0.77 -22.74 -17.07
CA MET A 352 -1.69 -21.64 -16.72
C MET A 352 -2.63 -21.26 -17.87
N PHE A 353 -2.28 -21.61 -19.11
CA PHE A 353 -2.83 -20.98 -20.31
C PHE A 353 -3.63 -21.94 -21.20
N SER A 354 -3.93 -23.15 -20.73
CA SER A 354 -4.65 -24.17 -21.51
C SER A 354 -6.13 -23.85 -21.74
N GLU A 355 -6.75 -22.95 -20.96
CA GLU A 355 -8.21 -22.72 -20.98
C GLU A 355 -8.64 -21.26 -21.29
N CYS A 356 -7.74 -20.28 -21.29
CA CYS A 356 -8.12 -18.85 -21.44
C CYS A 356 -7.91 -18.32 -22.87
N SER A 357 -9.00 -18.03 -23.59
CA SER A 357 -8.99 -17.63 -25.02
C SER A 357 -8.29 -16.29 -25.30
N THR A 358 -8.31 -15.36 -24.34
CA THR A 358 -7.53 -14.11 -24.39
C THR A 358 -6.04 -14.40 -24.32
N VAL A 359 -5.64 -15.38 -23.50
CA VAL A 359 -4.24 -15.71 -23.22
C VAL A 359 -3.59 -16.54 -24.33
N VAL A 360 -4.37 -17.36 -25.05
CA VAL A 360 -3.89 -18.06 -26.27
C VAL A 360 -3.40 -17.05 -27.33
N LYS A 361 -4.06 -15.89 -27.47
CA LYS A 361 -3.59 -14.81 -28.36
C LYS A 361 -2.32 -14.11 -27.84
N MET A 362 -2.04 -14.18 -26.54
CA MET A 362 -0.93 -13.49 -25.86
C MET A 362 0.36 -14.33 -25.85
N VAL A 363 0.27 -15.66 -25.77
CA VAL A 363 1.42 -16.58 -25.96
C VAL A 363 2.05 -16.38 -27.35
N VAL A 364 1.21 -16.09 -28.35
CA VAL A 364 1.67 -15.75 -29.72
C VAL A 364 2.43 -14.42 -29.76
N ARG A 365 2.07 -13.44 -28.90
CA ARG A 365 2.66 -12.09 -28.87
C ARG A 365 3.95 -11.97 -28.08
N ARG A 366 4.35 -13.00 -27.33
CA ARG A 366 5.63 -13.05 -26.62
C ARG A 366 5.82 -11.93 -25.57
N GLU A 367 4.73 -11.44 -24.99
CA GLU A 367 4.76 -10.36 -23.98
C GLU A 367 5.45 -10.80 -22.66
N PRO A 368 6.11 -9.87 -21.93
CA PRO A 368 6.64 -10.13 -20.61
C PRO A 368 5.53 -10.47 -19.60
N VAL A 369 5.86 -11.39 -18.69
CA VAL A 369 5.08 -11.63 -17.48
C VAL A 369 5.76 -10.96 -16.31
N GLU A 370 5.04 -10.07 -15.63
CA GLU A 370 5.54 -9.36 -14.46
C GLU A 370 4.67 -9.65 -13.23
N PHE A 371 5.33 -9.85 -12.09
CA PHE A 371 4.63 -10.01 -10.82
C PHE A 371 4.11 -8.66 -10.33
N ILE A 372 2.83 -8.64 -9.91
CA ILE A 372 2.19 -7.47 -9.30
C ILE A 372 2.17 -7.62 -7.78
N ALA A 373 1.41 -8.60 -7.28
CA ALA A 373 1.20 -8.79 -5.85
C ALA A 373 0.72 -10.22 -5.52
N PHE A 374 0.92 -10.65 -4.27
CA PHE A 374 0.21 -11.80 -3.72
C PHE A 374 -1.19 -11.37 -3.27
N HIS A 375 -2.17 -12.25 -3.38
CA HIS A 375 -3.50 -11.99 -2.83
C HIS A 375 -3.44 -11.97 -1.29
N GLN A 376 -4.08 -10.98 -0.67
CA GLN A 376 -3.94 -10.75 0.78
C GLN A 376 -4.51 -11.90 1.62
N ASN A 377 -5.60 -12.51 1.14
CA ASN A 377 -6.40 -13.47 1.90
C ASN A 377 -6.32 -14.91 1.38
N ASP A 378 -5.68 -15.15 0.23
CA ASP A 378 -5.60 -16.46 -0.41
C ASP A 378 -4.17 -16.69 -0.87
N GLY A 379 -3.49 -17.65 -0.24
CA GLY A 379 -2.10 -17.95 -0.52
C GLY A 379 -1.88 -18.60 -1.88
N ASP A 380 -2.93 -19.09 -2.53
CA ASP A 380 -2.84 -19.73 -3.83
C ASP A 380 -3.08 -18.72 -4.96
N ILE A 381 -3.36 -17.44 -4.69
CA ILE A 381 -3.66 -16.45 -5.73
C ILE A 381 -2.52 -15.43 -5.86
N VAL A 382 -2.11 -15.18 -7.11
CA VAL A 382 -1.17 -14.12 -7.48
C VAL A 382 -1.75 -13.22 -8.56
N PHE A 383 -1.45 -11.93 -8.47
CA PHE A 383 -1.73 -10.97 -9.52
C PHE A 383 -0.49 -10.81 -10.40
N LEU A 384 -0.70 -10.93 -11.70
CA LEU A 384 0.35 -10.86 -12.72
C LEU A 384 -0.05 -9.88 -13.81
N ASN A 385 0.92 -9.12 -14.30
CA ASN A 385 0.76 -8.31 -15.50
C ASN A 385 1.25 -9.09 -16.72
N PHE A 386 0.48 -9.03 -17.80
CA PHE A 386 0.82 -9.59 -19.10
C PHE A 386 0.62 -8.51 -20.17
N GLY A 387 1.71 -7.85 -20.55
CA GLY A 387 1.64 -6.65 -21.37
C GLY A 387 0.85 -5.55 -20.66
N ASN A 388 -0.38 -5.33 -21.11
CA ASN A 388 -1.31 -4.36 -20.52
C ASN A 388 -2.41 -5.03 -19.67
N ASP A 389 -2.54 -6.35 -19.65
CA ASP A 389 -3.64 -7.04 -18.96
C ASP A 389 -3.23 -7.54 -17.58
N ILE A 390 -4.10 -7.32 -16.61
CA ILE A 390 -3.93 -7.76 -15.22
C ILE A 390 -4.70 -9.06 -15.03
N LEU A 391 -4.00 -10.12 -14.67
CA LEU A 391 -4.57 -11.44 -14.42
C LEU A 391 -4.50 -11.78 -12.92
N SER A 392 -5.60 -12.30 -12.39
CA SER A 392 -5.63 -13.04 -11.13
C SER A 392 -5.45 -14.52 -11.44
N CYS A 393 -4.40 -15.15 -10.93
CA CYS A 393 -4.06 -16.52 -11.22
C CYS A 393 -4.04 -17.37 -9.95
N ASN A 394 -4.87 -18.42 -9.92
CA ASN A 394 -4.83 -19.45 -8.90
C ASN A 394 -3.69 -20.44 -9.21
N LEU A 395 -2.86 -20.78 -8.22
CA LEU A 395 -1.61 -21.54 -8.35
C LEU A 395 -1.74 -23.01 -7.92
N ARG A 396 -2.96 -23.47 -7.60
CA ARG A 396 -3.23 -24.87 -7.26
C ARG A 396 -3.03 -25.76 -8.49
N THR A 397 -3.11 -27.08 -8.32
CA THR A 397 -2.76 -28.15 -9.28
C THR A 397 -3.24 -27.98 -10.74
N ARG A 398 -4.24 -27.15 -11.00
CA ARG A 398 -4.57 -26.66 -12.35
C ARG A 398 -4.67 -25.14 -12.30
N PRO A 399 -3.60 -24.42 -12.64
CA PRO A 399 -3.61 -22.98 -12.52
C PRO A 399 -4.63 -22.36 -13.49
N VAL A 400 -5.49 -21.49 -12.98
CA VAL A 400 -6.51 -20.80 -13.77
C VAL A 400 -6.29 -19.30 -13.62
N CYS A 401 -6.28 -18.58 -14.73
CA CYS A 401 -6.15 -17.13 -14.76
C CYS A 401 -7.43 -16.45 -15.25
N THR A 402 -7.85 -15.42 -14.53
CA THR A 402 -9.00 -14.56 -14.84
C THR A 402 -8.50 -13.15 -15.11
N LEU A 403 -8.99 -12.52 -16.18
CA LEU A 403 -8.74 -11.11 -16.45
C LEU A 403 -9.49 -10.26 -15.44
N VAL A 404 -8.77 -9.43 -14.69
CA VAL A 404 -9.35 -8.55 -13.64
C VAL A 404 -9.22 -7.06 -13.98
N GLY A 405 -8.42 -6.70 -14.98
CA GLY A 405 -8.30 -5.33 -15.45
C GLY A 405 -7.26 -5.18 -16.56
N SER A 406 -7.08 -3.96 -17.05
CA SER A 406 -6.05 -3.62 -18.03
C SER A 406 -5.46 -2.23 -17.74
N ILE A 407 -4.27 -1.97 -18.25
CA ILE A 407 -3.47 -0.75 -18.14
C ILE A 407 -3.40 -0.12 -19.55
N LEU A 408 -3.51 1.21 -19.65
CA LEU A 408 -3.56 1.90 -20.95
C LEU A 408 -2.24 1.79 -21.74
N SER A 409 -1.10 1.69 -21.06
CA SER A 409 0.21 1.49 -21.69
C SER A 409 1.26 1.24 -20.60
N SER A 410 1.89 0.05 -20.59
CA SER A 410 3.13 -0.15 -19.82
C SER A 410 4.33 -0.26 -20.76
N ARG A 411 5.16 0.79 -20.80
CA ARG A 411 6.58 0.67 -21.22
C ARG A 411 7.53 0.69 -20.01
N HIS A 412 6.99 0.88 -18.80
CA HIS A 412 7.72 1.12 -17.56
C HIS A 412 7.18 0.27 -16.40
N LYS A 413 8.04 0.03 -15.41
CA LYS A 413 7.80 -0.86 -14.27
C LYS A 413 6.67 -0.33 -13.38
N SER A 414 5.58 -1.07 -13.29
CA SER A 414 4.46 -0.78 -12.40
C SER A 414 4.82 -1.02 -10.93
N SER A 415 4.26 -0.20 -10.05
CA SER A 415 4.29 -0.42 -8.60
C SER A 415 2.93 -0.81 -8.10
N ALA A 416 2.85 -1.88 -7.31
CA ALA A 416 1.60 -2.36 -6.76
C ALA A 416 1.55 -2.18 -5.24
N PHE A 417 0.38 -1.80 -4.74
CA PHE A 417 0.08 -1.63 -3.33
C PHE A 417 -1.19 -2.40 -3.02
N VAL A 418 -1.11 -3.28 -2.03
CA VAL A 418 -2.27 -3.99 -1.52
C VAL A 418 -2.75 -3.21 -0.30
N LEU A 419 -3.87 -2.51 -0.45
CA LEU A 419 -4.50 -1.77 0.64
C LEU A 419 -5.49 -2.69 1.33
N GLY A 420 -5.08 -3.26 2.46
CA GLY A 420 -5.99 -3.98 3.34
C GLY A 420 -7.07 -3.03 3.83
N GLN A 421 -8.33 -3.45 3.84
CA GLN A 421 -9.42 -2.68 4.41
C GLN A 421 -9.72 -3.26 5.80
N PRO A 422 -9.10 -2.72 6.87
CA PRO A 422 -9.41 -3.15 8.22
C PRO A 422 -10.91 -2.95 8.48
N SER A 423 -11.42 -3.72 9.44
CA SER A 423 -12.82 -3.61 9.86
C SER A 423 -13.28 -2.17 10.12
N TRP A 424 -12.41 -1.30 10.64
CA TRP A 424 -12.66 0.13 10.74
C TRP A 424 -11.48 0.94 10.19
N PRO A 425 -11.68 2.10 9.52
CA PRO A 425 -10.57 2.81 8.88
C PRO A 425 -9.57 3.31 9.91
N THR A 426 -8.29 3.20 9.58
CA THR A 426 -7.21 3.70 10.44
C THR A 426 -7.27 5.23 10.50
N PRO A 427 -7.38 5.83 11.69
CA PRO A 427 -7.38 7.28 11.83
C PRO A 427 -6.01 7.86 11.48
N VAL A 428 -6.00 9.02 10.83
CA VAL A 428 -4.76 9.78 10.62
C VAL A 428 -4.70 10.87 11.69
N HIS A 429 -3.91 10.64 12.73
CA HIS A 429 -3.80 11.57 13.85
C HIS A 429 -2.94 12.80 13.49
N PRO A 430 -3.33 14.01 13.95
CA PRO A 430 -2.47 15.19 13.82
C PRO A 430 -1.20 15.04 14.67
N LEU A 431 -0.14 15.77 14.30
CA LEU A 431 1.09 15.80 15.08
C LEU A 431 0.84 16.36 16.49
N PRO A 432 1.62 15.94 17.50
CA PRO A 432 1.59 16.55 18.82
C PRO A 432 1.86 18.05 18.73
N LEU A 433 1.15 18.83 19.54
CA LEU A 433 1.44 20.26 19.69
C LEU A 433 2.80 20.44 20.38
N LYS A 434 3.71 21.17 19.72
CA LYS A 434 4.96 21.60 20.36
C LYS A 434 4.67 22.80 21.24
N PHE A 435 4.74 22.62 22.55
CA PHE A 435 4.78 23.75 23.47
C PHE A 435 6.19 24.34 23.45
N GLU A 436 6.36 25.55 22.92
CA GLU A 436 7.61 26.29 23.08
C GLU A 436 7.80 26.60 24.56
N THR A 437 8.86 26.06 25.17
CA THR A 437 9.27 26.49 26.50
C THR A 437 9.68 27.96 26.42
N PRO A 438 9.12 28.85 27.27
CA PRO A 438 9.53 30.24 27.28
C PRO A 438 11.04 30.35 27.54
N PRO A 439 11.72 31.32 26.92
CA PRO A 439 13.15 31.50 27.13
C PRO A 439 13.45 31.70 28.63
N PRO A 440 14.58 31.17 29.13
CA PRO A 440 14.97 31.42 30.52
C PRO A 440 15.02 32.93 30.77
N PRO A 441 14.60 33.41 31.95
CA PRO A 441 14.69 34.82 32.29
C PRO A 441 16.15 35.27 32.16
N PRO A 442 16.41 36.49 31.65
CA PRO A 442 17.77 37.00 31.57
C PRO A 442 18.39 37.00 32.97
N ASP A 443 19.61 36.45 33.07
CA ASP A 443 20.39 36.44 34.30
C ASP A 443 20.43 37.85 34.90
N CYS A 444 19.94 37.99 36.13
CA CYS A 444 19.91 39.24 36.89
C CYS A 444 21.22 39.48 37.65
#